data_AF-A0A2N9PCL3-F1
#
_entry.id   AF-A0A2N9PCL3-F1
#
_cell.length_a   1.000
_cell.length_b   1.000
_cell.length_c   1.000
_cell.angle_alpha   90.00
_cell.angle_beta   90.00
_cell.angle_gamma   90.00
#
_symmetry.space_group_name_H-M   'P 1'
#
loop_
_entity.id
_entity.type
_entity.pdbx_description
1 polymer ?
#
loop_
_entity_poly.entity_id
_entity_poly.type
_entity_poly.pdbx_seq_one_letter_code
_entity_poly.pdbx_strand_id
1 'polypeptide(L)'
;MKKIEEFYCIQTNDAHSSVENQIRGFCTIKQELIRPEIFIDNYSLYENAKKQRSKLLTFNPSGNLKLNFTEEELVYLSNIFSFEIIKRESSGYKLAKISNDDRFSIVYLSWVLSHLEKEYIIIKSKRWQFDYQPRGAGEDARGEDVTYIHGIWENPELPENIMKKIKGEF
;
A
#
# COMPACT_ATOMS: atom_id res chain seq x y z
N MET A 1 1.79 15.26 11.33
CA MET A 1 1.31 14.01 10.67
C MET A 1 0.20 13.37 11.50
N LYS A 2 -0.99 13.14 10.94
CA LYS A 2 -2.13 12.52 11.65
C LYS A 2 -2.37 11.11 11.11
N LYS A 3 -2.45 10.11 12.00
CA LYS A 3 -2.81 8.74 11.63
C LYS A 3 -4.34 8.61 11.55
N ILE A 4 -4.83 7.96 10.49
CA ILE A 4 -6.25 7.68 10.27
C ILE A 4 -6.48 6.21 10.64
N GLU A 5 -7.30 5.97 11.67
CA GLU A 5 -7.56 4.62 12.19
C GLU A 5 -8.79 3.97 11.54
N GLU A 6 -9.79 4.79 11.21
CA GLU A 6 -11.05 4.39 10.56
C GLU A 6 -11.30 5.26 9.32
N PHE A 7 -11.83 4.68 8.27
CA PHE A 7 -12.15 5.34 7.01
C PHE A 7 -13.38 4.69 6.37
N TYR A 8 -14.09 5.45 5.54
CA TYR A 8 -15.18 4.88 4.75
C TYR A 8 -14.59 4.16 3.53
N CYS A 9 -15.12 2.98 3.21
CA CYS A 9 -14.65 2.17 2.10
C CYS A 9 -15.81 1.61 1.30
N ILE A 10 -15.62 1.53 -0.01
CA ILE A 10 -16.44 0.72 -0.91
C ILE A 10 -15.56 -0.45 -1.39
N GLN A 11 -16.03 -1.67 -1.20
CA GLN A 11 -15.38 -2.89 -1.68
C GLN A 11 -16.23 -3.49 -2.78
N THR A 12 -15.58 -4.05 -3.80
CA THR A 12 -16.27 -4.64 -4.96
C THR A 12 -15.84 -6.09 -5.13
N ASN A 13 -16.81 -7.00 -5.05
CA ASN A 13 -16.56 -8.45 -5.05
C ASN A 13 -16.54 -9.09 -6.46
N ASP A 14 -16.64 -8.29 -7.52
CA ASP A 14 -16.55 -8.74 -8.91
C ASP A 14 -15.78 -7.74 -9.80
N ALA A 15 -15.20 -8.23 -10.89
CA ALA A 15 -14.58 -7.38 -11.92
C ALA A 15 -15.60 -6.51 -12.67
N HIS A 16 -16.87 -6.90 -12.66
CA HIS A 16 -17.93 -6.20 -13.39
C HIS A 16 -18.60 -5.08 -12.59
N SER A 17 -18.17 -4.83 -11.35
CA SER A 17 -18.50 -3.64 -10.54
C SER A 17 -19.98 -3.26 -10.57
N SER A 18 -20.87 -4.24 -10.46
CA SER A 18 -22.29 -3.93 -10.33
C SER A 18 -22.54 -3.35 -8.94
N VAL A 19 -23.45 -2.37 -8.85
CA VAL A 19 -23.80 -1.72 -7.57
C VAL A 19 -24.28 -2.73 -6.52
N GLU A 20 -24.90 -3.83 -6.96
CA GLU A 20 -25.41 -4.91 -6.12
C GLU A 20 -24.30 -5.73 -5.44
N ASN A 21 -23.09 -5.73 -6.00
CA ASN A 21 -21.93 -6.48 -5.48
C ASN A 21 -20.98 -5.61 -4.63
N GLN A 22 -21.43 -4.42 -4.24
CA GLN A 22 -20.65 -3.50 -3.41
C GLN A 22 -20.94 -3.67 -1.92
N ILE A 23 -19.88 -3.83 -1.13
CA ILE A 23 -19.95 -3.75 0.33
C ILE A 23 -19.46 -2.36 0.73
N ARG A 24 -20.31 -1.59 1.41
CA ARG A 24 -20.03 -0.22 1.83
C ARG A 24 -20.04 -0.11 3.33
N GLY A 25 -19.12 0.65 3.89
CA GLY A 25 -19.12 0.92 5.32
C GLY A 25 -17.80 1.47 5.82
N PHE A 26 -17.76 1.72 7.13
CA PHE A 26 -16.53 2.06 7.82
C PHE A 26 -15.65 0.82 7.98
N CYS A 27 -14.38 0.99 7.64
CA CYS A 27 -13.33 0.00 7.77
C CYS A 27 -12.21 0.58 8.65
N THR A 28 -11.42 -0.29 9.25
CA THR A 28 -10.26 0.11 10.02
C THR A 28 -8.98 -0.20 9.27
N ILE A 29 -7.88 0.44 9.66
CA ILE A 29 -6.56 -0.02 9.24
C ILE A 29 -6.25 -1.43 9.80
N LYS A 30 -5.18 -2.04 9.31
CA LYS A 30 -4.76 -3.42 9.58
C LYS A 30 -5.81 -4.46 9.18
N GLN A 31 -6.54 -4.18 8.10
CA GLN A 31 -7.61 -5.01 7.57
C GLN A 31 -7.34 -5.38 6.10
N GLU A 32 -7.74 -6.59 5.71
CA GLU A 32 -7.84 -7.00 4.30
C GLU A 32 -9.14 -6.52 3.69
N LEU A 33 -9.05 -5.89 2.51
CA LEU A 33 -10.20 -5.37 1.78
C LEU A 33 -10.14 -5.82 0.33
N ILE A 34 -11.29 -6.17 -0.24
CA ILE A 34 -11.42 -6.60 -1.63
C ILE A 34 -11.63 -5.37 -2.52
N ARG A 35 -10.70 -5.10 -3.43
CA ARG A 35 -10.71 -3.94 -4.35
C ARG A 35 -11.20 -2.64 -3.69
N PRO A 36 -10.54 -2.19 -2.61
CA PRO A 36 -11.05 -1.07 -1.84
C PRO A 36 -10.93 0.25 -2.60
N GLU A 37 -12.03 0.97 -2.66
CA GLU A 37 -12.05 2.42 -2.85
C GLU A 37 -12.15 3.09 -1.48
N ILE A 38 -11.12 3.86 -1.12
CA ILE A 38 -10.98 4.49 0.21
C ILE A 38 -11.43 5.94 0.13
N PHE A 39 -12.29 6.33 1.06
CA PHE A 39 -12.81 7.68 1.19
C PHE A 39 -12.34 8.32 2.49
N ILE A 40 -11.83 9.55 2.39
CA ILE A 40 -11.49 10.41 3.53
C ILE A 40 -12.11 11.78 3.29
N ASP A 41 -12.72 12.36 4.32
CA ASP A 41 -13.43 13.65 4.23
C ASP A 41 -14.51 13.67 3.12
N ASN A 42 -15.16 12.53 2.85
CA ASN A 42 -16.12 12.30 1.76
C ASN A 42 -15.56 12.34 0.32
N TYR A 43 -14.23 12.27 0.15
CA TYR A 43 -13.60 12.20 -1.16
C TYR A 43 -12.89 10.86 -1.35
N SER A 44 -13.04 10.27 -2.54
CA SER A 44 -12.25 9.10 -2.91
C SER A 44 -10.78 9.50 -3.04
N LEU A 45 -9.90 8.77 -2.36
CA LEU A 45 -8.46 8.93 -2.53
C LEU A 45 -7.99 8.44 -3.91
N TYR A 46 -8.82 7.67 -4.63
CA TYR A 46 -8.43 7.03 -5.87
C TYR A 46 -8.97 7.70 -7.14
N GLU A 47 -9.83 8.72 -7.02
CA GLU A 47 -10.47 9.42 -8.14
C GLU A 47 -9.48 10.02 -9.17
N ASN A 48 -8.31 10.50 -8.72
CA ASN A 48 -7.32 11.12 -9.62
C ASN A 48 -6.01 10.32 -9.71
N ALA A 49 -5.94 9.39 -10.66
CA ALA A 49 -4.75 8.57 -10.88
C ALA A 49 -3.47 9.36 -11.22
N LYS A 50 -3.57 10.58 -11.78
CA LYS A 50 -2.40 11.43 -12.06
C LYS A 50 -1.75 11.97 -10.79
N LYS A 51 -2.54 12.13 -9.72
CA LYS A 51 -2.12 12.58 -8.39
C LYS A 51 -1.78 11.42 -7.45
N GLN A 52 -1.45 10.26 -8.01
CA GLN A 52 -1.12 9.06 -7.25
C GLN A 52 0.22 8.49 -7.71
N ARG A 53 1.03 8.11 -6.72
CA ARG A 53 2.30 7.45 -6.93
C ARG A 53 2.44 6.34 -5.91
N SER A 54 3.04 5.24 -6.31
CA SER A 54 3.33 4.13 -5.41
C SER A 54 4.78 3.75 -5.55
N LYS A 55 5.44 3.62 -4.41
CA LYS A 55 6.83 3.21 -4.33
C LYS A 55 6.94 1.95 -3.52
N LEU A 56 7.69 1.00 -4.05
CA LEU A 56 8.01 -0.22 -3.33
C LEU A 56 8.97 0.11 -2.17
N LEU A 57 8.69 -0.38 -0.98
CA LEU A 57 9.54 -0.22 0.19
C LEU A 57 10.67 -1.25 0.18
N THR A 58 11.67 -1.02 -0.66
CA THR A 58 12.86 -1.86 -0.79
C THR A 58 14.14 -1.05 -0.86
N PHE A 59 15.23 -1.70 -0.47
CA PHE A 59 16.59 -1.25 -0.69
C PHE A 59 17.32 -2.28 -1.57
N ASN A 60 17.99 -1.78 -2.61
CA ASN A 60 18.85 -2.55 -3.50
C ASN A 60 20.28 -2.01 -3.42
N PRO A 61 21.26 -2.80 -2.93
CA PRO A 61 22.67 -2.38 -2.85
C PRO A 61 23.26 -1.91 -4.18
N SER A 62 22.84 -2.52 -5.29
CA SER A 62 23.30 -2.19 -6.64
C SER A 62 22.37 -1.23 -7.39
N GLY A 63 21.31 -0.74 -6.72
CA GLY A 63 20.31 0.12 -7.31
C GLY A 63 20.70 1.59 -7.33
N ASN A 64 20.08 2.37 -8.21
CA ASN A 64 20.23 3.82 -8.18
C ASN A 64 19.59 4.40 -6.90
N LEU A 65 20.42 4.85 -5.96
CA LEU A 65 19.99 5.41 -4.67
C LEU A 65 19.32 6.79 -4.78
N LYS A 66 19.36 7.45 -5.95
CA LYS A 66 18.51 8.62 -6.20
C LYS A 66 17.05 8.21 -6.38
N LEU A 67 16.82 7.06 -7.01
CA LEU A 67 15.47 6.56 -7.33
C LEU A 67 14.94 5.61 -6.26
N ASN A 68 15.80 4.89 -5.55
CA ASN A 68 15.40 3.89 -4.54
C ASN A 68 15.74 4.38 -3.13
N PHE A 69 15.11 3.77 -2.13
CA PHE A 69 15.45 4.07 -0.75
C PHE A 69 16.85 3.56 -0.42
N THR A 70 17.60 4.33 0.37
CA THR A 70 18.79 3.81 1.04
C THR A 70 18.38 2.91 2.21
N GLU A 71 19.34 2.20 2.78
CA GLU A 71 19.09 1.39 3.97
C GLU A 71 18.63 2.26 5.14
N GLU A 72 19.27 3.41 5.37
CA GLU A 72 18.96 4.35 6.44
C GLU A 72 17.57 4.95 6.27
N GLU A 73 17.19 5.31 5.05
CA GLU A 73 15.84 5.79 4.74
C GLU A 73 14.79 4.72 5.01
N LEU A 74 15.07 3.45 4.69
CA LEU A 74 14.14 2.35 4.94
C LEU A 74 13.97 2.10 6.45
N VAL A 75 15.05 2.16 7.24
CA VAL A 75 15.01 2.08 8.71
C VAL A 75 14.29 3.27 9.33
N TYR A 76 14.49 4.47 8.79
CA TYR A 76 13.75 5.65 9.21
C TYR A 76 12.24 5.47 8.98
N LEU A 77 11.85 5.02 7.78
CA LEU A 77 10.45 4.76 7.44
C LEU A 77 9.84 3.63 8.28
N SER A 78 10.60 2.58 8.60
CA SER A 78 10.10 1.47 9.43
C SER A 78 9.71 1.92 10.83
N ASN A 79 10.48 2.87 11.41
CA ASN A 79 10.19 3.42 12.74
C ASN A 79 8.90 4.27 12.75
N ILE A 80 8.61 4.97 11.65
CA ILE A 80 7.41 5.81 11.54
C ILE A 80 6.18 4.95 11.25
N PHE A 81 6.29 4.07 10.26
CA PHE A 81 5.16 3.33 9.71
C PHE A 81 5.00 1.92 10.30
N SER A 82 5.85 1.53 11.24
CA SER A 82 5.75 0.27 12.00
C SER A 82 5.70 -0.97 11.11
N PHE A 83 6.64 -1.09 10.18
CA PHE A 83 6.86 -2.29 9.38
C PHE A 83 8.23 -2.91 9.70
N GLU A 84 8.39 -4.19 9.43
CA GLU A 84 9.65 -4.91 9.61
C GLU A 84 10.51 -4.85 8.34
N ILE A 85 11.82 -4.96 8.49
CA ILE A 85 12.75 -5.04 7.35
C ILE A 85 13.38 -6.42 7.30
N ILE A 86 13.11 -7.14 6.21
CA ILE A 86 13.72 -8.44 5.94
C ILE A 86 14.85 -8.28 4.94
N LYS A 87 15.95 -8.97 5.21
CA LYS A 87 17.08 -9.12 4.28
C LYS A 87 16.87 -10.39 3.45
N ARG A 88 16.92 -10.29 2.13
CA ARG A 88 17.10 -11.48 1.28
C ARG A 88 18.52 -11.98 1.45
N GLU A 89 18.65 -13.26 1.77
CA GLU A 89 19.96 -13.91 1.83
C GLU A 89 20.70 -13.76 0.49
N SER A 90 22.03 -13.84 0.56
CA SER A 90 23.04 -13.71 -0.51
C SER A 90 23.09 -12.40 -1.33
N SER A 91 22.00 -11.65 -1.47
CA SER A 91 21.93 -10.44 -2.33
C SER A 91 22.15 -9.12 -1.60
N GLY A 92 21.99 -9.09 -0.26
CA GLY A 92 21.99 -7.85 0.51
C GLY A 92 20.74 -6.99 0.31
N TYR A 93 19.81 -7.42 -0.55
CA TYR A 93 18.54 -6.74 -0.81
C TYR A 93 17.69 -6.72 0.46
N LYS A 94 17.03 -5.60 0.74
CA LYS A 94 16.11 -5.47 1.87
C LYS A 94 14.72 -5.09 1.42
N LEU A 95 13.71 -5.66 2.06
CA LEU A 95 12.29 -5.43 1.76
C LEU A 95 11.51 -5.21 3.05
N ALA A 96 10.50 -4.35 2.98
CA ALA A 96 9.53 -4.20 4.06
C ALA A 96 8.59 -5.41 4.15
N LYS A 97 8.17 -5.75 5.38
CA LYS A 97 7.12 -6.74 5.72
C LYS A 97 6.19 -6.14 6.78
N ILE A 98 4.87 -6.30 6.63
CA ILE A 98 3.86 -5.69 7.51
C ILE A 98 3.05 -6.70 8.33
N SER A 99 3.13 -7.99 8.00
CA SER A 99 2.43 -9.06 8.70
C SER A 99 3.24 -10.35 8.63
N ASN A 100 3.02 -11.27 9.57
CA ASN A 100 3.62 -12.61 9.54
C ASN A 100 3.11 -13.50 8.39
N ASP A 101 2.17 -12.99 7.60
CA ASP A 101 1.63 -13.67 6.44
C ASP A 101 2.49 -13.45 5.21
N ASP A 102 3.13 -14.53 4.75
CA ASP A 102 4.01 -14.50 3.57
C ASP A 102 3.26 -14.20 2.27
N ARG A 103 1.92 -14.26 2.26
CA ARG A 103 1.09 -13.83 1.13
C ARG A 103 1.19 -12.31 0.89
N PHE A 104 1.53 -11.53 1.91
CA PHE A 104 1.76 -10.08 1.81
C PHE A 104 3.26 -9.74 1.73
N SER A 105 3.94 -10.38 0.77
CA SER A 105 5.41 -10.28 0.60
C SER A 105 5.91 -8.96 0.01
N ILE A 106 5.01 -8.13 -0.52
CA ILE A 106 5.35 -6.87 -1.20
C ILE A 106 4.61 -5.71 -0.54
N VAL A 107 5.36 -4.76 0.03
CA VAL A 107 4.79 -3.60 0.72
C VAL A 107 5.03 -2.33 -0.09
N TYR A 108 3.95 -1.64 -0.40
CA TYR A 108 3.95 -0.38 -1.12
C TYR A 108 3.67 0.77 -0.16
N LEU A 109 4.36 1.88 -0.40
CA LEU A 109 4.03 3.19 0.12
C LEU A 109 3.40 3.99 -1.04
N SER A 110 2.11 4.26 -0.95
CA SER A 110 1.38 5.07 -1.91
C SER A 110 1.20 6.49 -1.40
N TRP A 111 1.60 7.47 -2.20
CA TRP A 111 1.25 8.86 -1.98
C TRP A 111 0.05 9.26 -2.82
N VAL A 112 -0.81 10.06 -2.22
CA VAL A 112 -2.03 10.59 -2.82
C VAL A 112 -2.16 12.07 -2.45
N LEU A 113 -2.43 12.93 -3.43
CA LEU A 113 -2.88 14.29 -3.20
C LEU A 113 -4.39 14.37 -3.43
N SER A 114 -5.14 14.65 -2.37
CA SER A 114 -6.60 14.77 -2.43
C SER A 114 -7.06 16.04 -3.14
N HIS A 115 -8.37 16.12 -3.38
CA HIS A 115 -9.02 17.30 -3.96
C HIS A 115 -8.93 18.55 -3.08
N LEU A 116 -8.77 18.37 -1.77
CA LEU A 116 -8.57 19.46 -0.82
C LEU A 116 -7.09 19.85 -0.65
N GLU A 117 -6.22 19.41 -1.56
CA GLU A 117 -4.77 19.63 -1.52
C GLU A 117 -4.10 19.09 -0.24
N LYS A 118 -4.76 18.16 0.45
CA LYS A 118 -4.15 17.37 1.54
C LYS A 118 -3.40 16.18 0.98
N GLU A 119 -2.22 15.92 1.52
CA GLU A 119 -1.40 14.78 1.15
C GLU A 119 -1.68 13.58 2.07
N TYR A 120 -1.68 12.39 1.49
CA TYR A 120 -1.85 11.15 2.22
C TYR A 120 -0.76 10.15 1.84
N ILE A 121 -0.27 9.40 2.83
CA ILE A 121 0.53 8.20 2.63
C ILE A 121 -0.28 6.99 3.09
N ILE A 122 -0.33 5.97 2.24
CA ILE A 122 -0.97 4.69 2.50
C ILE A 122 0.11 3.61 2.43
N ILE A 123 0.27 2.85 3.51
CA ILE A 123 1.11 1.66 3.51
C ILE A 123 0.20 0.46 3.27
N LYS A 124 0.44 -0.26 2.18
CA LYS A 124 -0.42 -1.38 1.79
C LYS A 124 0.35 -2.52 1.15
N SER A 125 -0.21 -3.72 1.23
CA SER A 125 0.23 -4.88 0.47
C SER A 125 -0.93 -5.45 -0.32
N LYS A 126 -0.61 -6.14 -1.43
CA LYS A 126 -1.60 -6.72 -2.34
C LYS A 126 -1.31 -8.19 -2.56
N ARG A 127 -2.37 -8.98 -2.72
CA ARG A 127 -2.35 -10.39 -3.14
C ARG A 127 -3.59 -10.68 -3.95
N TRP A 128 -3.59 -11.79 -4.67
CA TRP A 128 -4.84 -12.34 -5.21
C TRP A 128 -5.58 -13.13 -4.14
N GLN A 129 -6.92 -13.10 -4.18
CA GLN A 129 -7.77 -13.76 -3.19
C GLN A 129 -7.44 -15.26 -3.05
N PHE A 130 -7.15 -15.92 -4.17
CA PHE A 130 -6.86 -17.35 -4.25
C PHE A 130 -5.36 -17.68 -4.43
N ASP A 131 -4.46 -16.71 -4.24
CA ASP A 131 -3.03 -17.00 -4.15
C ASP A 131 -2.80 -18.04 -3.04
N TYR A 132 -1.95 -19.03 -3.33
CA TYR A 132 -1.57 -20.14 -2.43
C TYR A 132 -2.69 -21.17 -2.10
N GLN A 133 -3.73 -21.30 -2.93
CA GLN A 133 -4.68 -22.43 -2.81
C GLN A 133 -4.06 -23.77 -3.29
N PRO A 134 -4.44 -24.91 -2.68
CA PRO A 134 -4.05 -26.24 -3.18
C PRO A 134 -4.50 -26.39 -4.63
N ARG A 135 -3.59 -26.81 -5.52
CA ARG A 135 -3.91 -27.08 -6.93
C ARG A 135 -5.02 -28.12 -7.00
N GLY A 136 -6.24 -27.68 -7.34
CA GLY A 136 -7.42 -28.55 -7.36
C GLY A 136 -8.75 -27.79 -7.46
N ALA A 137 -8.81 -26.54 -6.99
CA ALA A 137 -9.99 -25.68 -7.15
C ALA A 137 -9.72 -24.56 -8.16
N GLY A 138 -10.04 -24.79 -9.44
CA GLY A 138 -10.12 -23.77 -10.48
C GLY A 138 -8.77 -23.25 -11.00
N GLU A 139 -8.16 -23.97 -11.94
CA GLU A 139 -6.84 -23.66 -12.51
C GLU A 139 -6.71 -22.30 -13.26
N ASP A 140 -7.78 -21.50 -13.38
CA ASP A 140 -7.77 -20.22 -14.11
C ASP A 140 -8.33 -19.00 -13.35
N ALA A 141 -8.82 -19.14 -12.12
CA ALA A 141 -9.36 -18.01 -11.37
C ALA A 141 -8.39 -17.59 -10.26
N ARG A 142 -7.68 -16.47 -10.44
CA ARG A 142 -6.88 -15.86 -9.35
C ARG A 142 -7.75 -15.26 -8.24
N GLY A 143 -9.05 -15.11 -8.50
CA GLY A 143 -9.99 -14.42 -7.61
C GLY A 143 -9.80 -12.90 -7.66
N GLU A 144 -10.32 -12.20 -6.66
CA GLU A 144 -10.27 -10.73 -6.64
C GLU A 144 -8.96 -10.18 -6.03
N ASP A 145 -8.63 -8.93 -6.37
CA ASP A 145 -7.51 -8.22 -5.76
C ASP A 145 -7.80 -7.92 -4.30
N VAL A 146 -7.03 -8.51 -3.39
CA VAL A 146 -7.10 -8.24 -1.95
C VAL A 146 -5.99 -7.27 -1.58
N THR A 147 -6.36 -6.17 -0.92
CA THR A 147 -5.44 -5.16 -0.41
C THR A 147 -5.49 -5.14 1.10
N TYR A 148 -4.34 -5.40 1.74
CA TYR A 148 -4.17 -5.16 3.17
C TYR A 148 -3.73 -3.71 3.39
N ILE A 149 -4.52 -2.94 4.13
CA ILE A 149 -4.19 -1.56 4.48
C ILE A 149 -3.53 -1.56 5.85
N HIS A 150 -2.20 -1.39 5.90
CA HIS A 150 -1.46 -1.35 7.17
C HIS A 150 -1.72 -0.06 7.95
N GLY A 151 -1.77 1.06 7.24
CA GLY A 151 -2.05 2.36 7.83
C GLY A 151 -2.18 3.46 6.79
N ILE A 152 -2.81 4.55 7.22
CA ILE A 152 -3.01 5.76 6.43
C ILE A 152 -2.60 6.97 7.29
N TRP A 153 -1.84 7.88 6.70
CA TRP A 153 -1.36 9.10 7.36
C TRP A 153 -1.69 10.32 6.51
N GLU A 154 -2.34 11.30 7.12
CA GLU A 154 -2.62 12.63 6.56
C GLU A 154 -1.45 13.59 6.86
N ASN A 155 -1.09 14.37 5.85
CA ASN A 155 -0.02 15.38 5.84
C ASN A 155 1.27 14.79 6.45
N PRO A 156 1.91 13.85 5.74
CA PRO A 156 3.13 13.20 6.21
C PRO A 156 4.27 14.21 6.28
N GLU A 157 4.87 14.36 7.46
CA GLU A 157 6.04 15.21 7.68
C GLU A 157 7.31 14.39 7.46
N LEU A 158 7.57 14.02 6.21
CA LEU A 158 8.78 13.28 5.84
C LEU A 158 9.84 14.22 5.23
N PRO A 159 11.14 13.87 5.34
CA PRO A 159 12.22 14.58 4.67
C PRO A 159 11.98 14.75 3.15
N GLU A 160 12.37 15.90 2.60
CA GLU A 160 12.10 16.26 1.20
C GLU A 160 12.68 15.23 0.21
N ASN A 161 13.88 14.70 0.47
CA ASN A 161 14.50 13.64 -0.35
C ASN A 161 13.63 12.37 -0.39
N ILE A 162 13.03 11.97 0.73
CA ILE A 162 12.14 10.81 0.82
C ILE A 162 10.82 11.11 0.10
N MET A 163 10.26 12.31 0.31
CA MET A 163 9.02 12.71 -0.36
C MET A 163 9.16 12.72 -1.88
N LYS A 164 10.28 13.25 -2.41
CA LYS A 164 10.57 13.16 -3.84
C LYS A 164 10.59 11.71 -4.32
N LYS A 165 11.15 10.76 -3.54
CA LYS A 165 11.27 9.29 -3.86
C LYS A 165 9.91 8.67 -4.04
N ILE A 166 9.00 9.05 -3.17
CA ILE A 166 7.62 8.58 -3.16
C ILE A 166 6.84 9.19 -4.33
N LYS A 167 7.00 10.49 -4.60
CA LYS A 167 6.31 11.23 -5.67
C LYS A 167 6.90 11.00 -7.07
N GLY A 168 8.13 10.49 -7.16
CA GLY A 168 8.85 10.30 -8.42
C GLY A 168 9.32 11.60 -9.08
N GLU A 169 9.71 12.59 -8.28
CA GLU A 169 10.06 13.96 -8.72
C GLU A 169 11.59 14.17 -8.80
N PHE A 170 12.32 13.29 -9.51
CA PHE A 170 13.79 13.38 -9.70
C PHE A 170 14.20 13.71 -11.12
#